data_AF-A0A959STN9-F1
#
_entry.id   AF-A0A959STN9-F1
#
_cell.length_a   1.000
_cell.length_b   1.000
_cell.length_c   1.000
_cell.angle_alpha   90.00
_cell.angle_beta   90.00
_cell.angle_gamma   90.00
#
_symmetry.space_group_name_H-M   'P 1'
#
loop_
_entity.id
_entity.type
_entity.pdbx_description
1 polymer ?
#
loop_
_entity_poly.entity_id
_entity_poly.type
_entity_poly.pdbx_seq_one_letter_code
_entity_poly.pdbx_strand_id
1 'polypeptide(L)'
;PVGTPAWNSTQYLNIWICDISSGATGGFVTLGYAYLPVGNMPGSNVDGLVLDYNYGTSPGSRTATHEIGHYLGLDHPWGNGNCNPGDGISDTPATNSPTYTCSNPNLIKCGTLTQYENFMDYSNCPVMFTNGQVNVMNGVLNGVRASLLSSPGCNGPATGPCIPTSANGTADGDFIDGVVLGSINNTGSGSSSGPTYVNNMGMSASLDRGASYSVAITSGSYAQDHYAAWIDYNGDNVFAAAEKLGEFASNSAFSTQNISFTVPMGATLGTTRMRVRGVYHLESEPSPTDPCFNYAYGETEDYGILITGGGGSPCIPTSATGTADGDFVDGVTLDGDNGNDIMNTGTGSTSGPTYQAYMGHSATLTRNGNYTVT
;
A
#
# COMPACT_ATOMS: atom_id res chain seq x y z
N PRO A 1 22.06 1.74 5.55
CA PRO A 1 20.97 2.74 5.71
C PRO A 1 19.64 2.04 5.98
N VAL A 2 18.90 2.51 6.97
CA VAL A 2 17.51 2.12 7.20
C VAL A 2 16.69 2.76 6.06
N GLY A 3 16.09 1.95 5.21
CA GLY A 3 15.31 2.42 4.05
C GLY A 3 13.86 1.95 4.13
N THR A 4 13.03 2.44 3.22
CA THR A 4 11.66 1.95 3.06
C THR A 4 11.67 0.71 2.16
N PRO A 5 11.01 -0.41 2.54
CA PRO A 5 10.84 -1.55 1.65
C PRO A 5 10.19 -1.17 0.32
N ALA A 6 10.53 -1.88 -0.75
CA ALA A 6 9.86 -1.76 -2.04
C ALA A 6 8.37 -2.08 -1.92
N TRP A 7 7.53 -1.35 -2.65
CA TRP A 7 6.23 -1.88 -3.06
C TRP A 7 6.45 -3.01 -4.07
N ASN A 8 5.43 -3.84 -4.31
CA ASN A 8 5.55 -5.00 -5.19
C ASN A 8 6.12 -4.59 -6.56
N SER A 9 7.40 -4.91 -6.81
CA SER A 9 8.14 -4.46 -8.00
C SER A 9 7.62 -5.05 -9.31
N THR A 10 6.75 -6.06 -9.24
CA THR A 10 6.04 -6.57 -10.42
C THR A 10 4.85 -5.67 -10.82
N GLN A 11 4.44 -4.75 -9.94
CA GLN A 11 3.30 -3.85 -10.13
C GLN A 11 3.72 -2.37 -10.10
N TYR A 12 4.82 -2.01 -9.45
CA TYR A 12 5.24 -0.62 -9.28
C TYR A 12 6.70 -0.42 -9.68
N LEU A 13 6.97 0.71 -10.32
CA LEU A 13 8.33 1.26 -10.40
C LEU A 13 8.64 1.93 -9.06
N ASN A 14 9.55 1.35 -8.28
CA ASN A 14 9.99 1.94 -7.03
C ASN A 14 11.03 3.03 -7.28
N ILE A 15 10.81 4.21 -6.69
CA ILE A 15 11.73 5.35 -6.73
C ILE A 15 12.03 5.76 -5.29
N TRP A 16 13.25 5.50 -4.83
CA TRP A 16 13.70 5.96 -3.51
C TRP A 16 14.38 7.31 -3.63
N ILE A 17 14.17 8.16 -2.64
CA ILE A 17 14.80 9.48 -2.55
C ILE A 17 15.54 9.52 -1.21
N CYS A 18 16.87 9.63 -1.26
CA CYS A 18 17.70 9.64 -0.06
C CYS A 18 19.04 10.37 -0.31
N ASP A 19 19.85 10.51 0.74
CA ASP A 19 21.20 11.05 0.61
C ASP A 19 22.12 9.97 -0.01
N ILE A 20 22.58 10.20 -1.24
CA ILE A 20 23.59 9.37 -1.90
C ILE A 20 24.83 10.17 -2.29
N SER A 21 24.92 11.43 -1.82
CA SER A 21 25.99 12.37 -2.14
C SER A 21 27.40 11.91 -1.74
N SER A 22 27.49 10.98 -0.78
CA SER A 22 28.73 10.39 -0.29
C SER A 22 29.14 9.08 -1.00
N GLY A 23 28.33 8.59 -1.94
CA GLY A 23 28.53 7.28 -2.58
C GLY A 23 29.58 7.22 -3.69
N ALA A 24 30.04 8.37 -4.21
CA ALA A 24 30.99 8.43 -5.31
C ALA A 24 32.44 8.61 -4.83
N THR A 25 33.33 7.72 -5.26
CA THR A 25 34.77 7.85 -5.04
C THR A 25 35.35 8.88 -6.02
N GLY A 26 36.23 9.78 -5.57
CA GLY A 26 36.95 10.70 -6.47
C GLY A 26 36.39 12.13 -6.60
N GLY A 27 35.52 12.57 -5.69
CA GLY A 27 35.07 13.97 -5.61
C GLY A 27 33.89 14.33 -6.53
N PHE A 28 33.27 13.34 -7.16
CA PHE A 28 32.02 13.48 -7.89
C PHE A 28 30.82 13.26 -6.96
N VAL A 29 29.66 13.78 -7.35
CA VAL A 29 28.39 13.56 -6.64
C VAL A 29 27.51 12.68 -7.52
N THR A 30 26.97 11.60 -6.95
CA THR A 30 25.99 10.74 -7.64
C THR A 30 24.61 11.39 -7.54
N LEU A 31 23.98 11.68 -8.68
CA LEU A 31 22.63 12.28 -8.72
C LEU A 31 21.52 11.22 -8.61
N GLY A 32 21.79 10.01 -9.11
CA GLY A 32 20.89 8.87 -9.06
C GLY A 32 21.59 7.59 -9.50
N TYR A 33 20.92 6.46 -9.30
CA TYR A 33 21.28 5.17 -9.89
C TYR A 33 20.03 4.31 -10.09
N ALA A 34 20.06 3.40 -11.06
CA ALA A 34 19.01 2.41 -11.29
C ALA A 34 19.58 1.00 -11.46
N TYR A 35 18.72 0.01 -11.26
CA TYR A 35 19.05 -1.37 -11.54
C TYR A 35 18.59 -1.78 -12.94
N LEU A 36 19.57 -2.20 -13.76
CA LEU A 36 19.32 -2.75 -15.10
C LEU A 36 18.49 -4.04 -15.03
N PRO A 37 17.66 -4.34 -16.05
CA PRO A 37 16.77 -5.50 -16.08
C PRO A 37 17.51 -6.80 -16.45
N VAL A 38 18.58 -7.13 -15.73
CA VAL A 38 19.44 -8.30 -15.97
C VAL A 38 19.28 -9.36 -14.88
N GLY A 39 19.45 -10.63 -15.25
CA GLY A 39 19.36 -11.75 -14.31
C GLY A 39 18.04 -11.76 -13.54
N ASN A 40 18.12 -11.88 -12.22
CA ASN A 40 16.96 -11.92 -11.31
C ASN A 40 16.58 -10.52 -10.78
N MET A 41 17.04 -9.45 -11.41
CA MET A 41 16.75 -8.10 -10.96
C MET A 41 15.27 -7.71 -11.12
N PRO A 42 14.62 -7.94 -12.28
CA PRO A 42 13.21 -7.61 -12.46
C PRO A 42 12.31 -8.31 -11.43
N GLY A 43 11.48 -7.54 -10.72
CA GLY A 43 10.60 -8.04 -9.67
C GLY A 43 11.26 -8.25 -8.30
N SER A 44 12.56 -8.01 -8.16
CA SER A 44 13.26 -8.12 -6.87
C SER A 44 12.90 -6.97 -5.92
N ASN A 45 13.23 -7.12 -4.63
CA ASN A 45 12.95 -6.15 -3.58
C ASN A 45 13.82 -4.87 -3.63
N VAL A 46 14.77 -4.79 -4.56
CA VAL A 46 15.61 -3.61 -4.81
C VAL A 46 15.39 -3.04 -6.22
N ASP A 47 14.49 -3.65 -6.99
CA ASP A 47 14.22 -3.30 -8.37
C ASP A 47 13.57 -1.92 -8.51
N GLY A 48 14.25 -1.00 -9.19
CA GLY A 48 13.84 0.39 -9.32
C GLY A 48 15.03 1.34 -9.47
N LEU A 49 14.87 2.57 -8.98
CA LEU A 49 15.90 3.60 -8.99
C LEU A 49 15.95 4.40 -7.69
N VAL A 50 17.10 5.01 -7.44
CA VAL A 50 17.34 5.89 -6.31
C VAL A 50 17.82 7.24 -6.82
N LEU A 51 17.30 8.32 -6.23
CA LEU A 51 17.67 9.70 -6.56
C LEU A 51 18.21 10.40 -5.32
N ASP A 52 19.22 11.24 -5.52
CA ASP A 52 19.68 12.17 -4.50
C ASP A 52 18.68 13.31 -4.32
N TYR A 53 18.27 13.59 -3.08
CA TYR A 53 17.26 14.61 -2.81
C TYR A 53 17.77 16.05 -2.99
N ASN A 54 19.07 16.31 -2.94
CA ASN A 54 19.66 17.64 -3.17
C ASN A 54 19.96 17.86 -4.65
N TYR A 55 20.39 16.82 -5.36
CA TYR A 55 20.94 16.96 -6.71
C TYR A 55 20.08 16.34 -7.82
N GLY A 56 19.34 15.26 -7.54
CA GLY A 56 18.56 14.52 -8.54
C GLY A 56 17.12 15.02 -8.75
N THR A 57 16.56 15.75 -7.79
CA THR A 57 15.11 16.08 -7.73
C THR A 57 14.77 17.55 -7.99
N SER A 58 15.77 18.39 -8.29
CA SER A 58 15.55 19.82 -8.55
C SER A 58 14.58 20.05 -9.73
N PRO A 59 13.73 21.10 -9.70
CA PRO A 59 12.85 21.42 -10.82
C PRO A 59 13.63 21.55 -12.13
N GLY A 60 13.20 20.84 -13.17
CA GLY A 60 13.90 20.80 -14.46
C GLY A 60 15.03 19.77 -14.56
N SER A 61 15.36 19.07 -13.47
CA SER A 61 16.27 17.92 -13.51
C SER A 61 15.77 16.85 -14.48
N ARG A 62 16.72 16.13 -15.06
CA ARG A 62 16.49 14.98 -15.95
C ARG A 62 17.09 13.68 -15.40
N THR A 63 17.57 13.69 -14.15
CA THR A 63 18.13 12.50 -13.50
C THR A 63 17.12 11.35 -13.48
N ALA A 64 15.87 11.59 -13.07
CA ALA A 64 14.84 10.55 -13.09
C ALA A 64 14.62 9.97 -14.51
N THR A 65 14.60 10.82 -15.54
CA THR A 65 14.49 10.37 -16.94
C THR A 65 15.67 9.46 -17.34
N HIS A 66 16.88 9.85 -16.98
CA HIS A 66 18.11 9.07 -17.22
C HIS A 66 18.07 7.70 -16.52
N GLU A 67 17.77 7.70 -15.22
CA GLU A 67 17.71 6.47 -14.42
C GLU A 67 16.57 5.53 -14.85
N ILE A 68 15.43 6.08 -15.28
CA ILE A 68 14.34 5.29 -15.87
C ILE A 68 14.78 4.64 -17.19
N GLY A 69 15.64 5.30 -17.97
CA GLY A 69 16.28 4.70 -19.15
C GLY A 69 17.05 3.43 -18.79
N HIS A 70 17.89 3.47 -17.76
CA HIS A 70 18.60 2.30 -17.23
C HIS A 70 17.65 1.21 -16.71
N TYR A 71 16.63 1.58 -15.95
CA TYR A 71 15.59 0.64 -15.48
C TYR A 71 14.92 -0.12 -16.65
N LEU A 72 14.76 0.56 -17.78
CA LEU A 72 14.22 0.04 -19.02
C LEU A 72 15.28 -0.51 -20.00
N GLY A 73 16.50 -0.73 -19.53
CA GLY A 73 17.54 -1.49 -20.24
C GLY A 73 18.45 -0.69 -21.16
N LEU A 74 18.47 0.64 -21.05
CA LEU A 74 19.42 1.47 -21.80
C LEU A 74 20.76 1.54 -21.09
N ASP A 75 21.85 1.41 -21.83
CA ASP A 75 23.21 1.73 -21.38
C ASP A 75 23.57 3.17 -21.74
N HIS A 76 24.66 3.69 -21.15
CA HIS A 76 25.22 4.97 -21.59
C HIS A 76 25.76 4.87 -23.03
N PRO A 77 25.66 5.92 -23.87
CA PRO A 77 26.15 5.91 -25.26
C PRO A 77 27.64 5.60 -25.42
N TRP A 78 28.44 5.82 -24.37
CA TRP A 78 29.86 5.45 -24.37
C TRP A 78 30.11 3.98 -24.02
N GLY A 79 29.14 3.30 -23.40
CA GLY A 79 29.30 1.96 -22.85
C GLY A 79 30.59 1.85 -22.02
N ASN A 80 31.53 1.05 -22.51
CA ASN A 80 32.86 0.85 -21.88
C ASN A 80 33.94 1.86 -22.33
N GLY A 81 33.59 2.94 -23.02
CA GLY A 81 34.50 4.05 -23.36
C GLY A 81 35.37 3.87 -24.61
N ASN A 82 35.12 2.85 -25.45
CA ASN A 82 36.01 2.48 -26.56
C ASN A 82 35.42 2.70 -27.98
N CYS A 83 34.41 3.57 -28.13
CA CYS A 83 33.71 3.84 -29.41
C CYS A 83 33.00 2.65 -30.06
N ASN A 84 33.18 1.43 -29.55
CA ASN A 84 32.56 0.20 -30.04
C ASN A 84 32.37 -0.76 -28.87
N PRO A 85 31.18 -1.39 -28.72
CA PRO A 85 29.95 -1.21 -29.50
C PRO A 85 29.13 0.04 -29.12
N GLY A 86 29.64 0.95 -28.26
CA GLY A 86 28.82 2.00 -27.65
C GLY A 86 27.82 1.39 -26.67
N ASP A 87 26.56 1.80 -26.76
CA ASP A 87 25.40 1.22 -26.05
C ASP A 87 24.76 0.03 -26.80
N GLY A 88 25.28 -0.34 -27.98
CA GLY A 88 24.71 -1.40 -28.81
C GLY A 88 23.45 -1.01 -29.58
N ILE A 89 23.09 0.28 -29.63
CA ILE A 89 21.91 0.79 -30.31
C ILE A 89 22.34 1.55 -31.58
N SER A 90 21.90 1.06 -32.74
CA SER A 90 22.43 1.53 -34.04
C SER A 90 22.20 3.00 -34.36
N ASP A 91 21.14 3.61 -33.80
CA ASP A 91 20.81 5.02 -34.02
C ASP A 91 21.28 5.94 -32.88
N THR A 92 22.01 5.40 -31.90
CA THR A 92 22.77 6.17 -30.91
C THR A 92 24.24 6.21 -31.35
N PRO A 93 24.78 7.36 -31.79
CA PRO A 93 26.20 7.45 -32.13
C PRO A 93 27.08 7.13 -30.93
N ALA A 94 27.96 6.14 -31.05
CA ALA A 94 28.84 5.74 -29.97
C ALA A 94 29.78 6.88 -29.56
N THR A 95 29.99 7.03 -28.25
CA THR A 95 30.97 7.97 -27.70
C THR A 95 32.08 7.20 -26.97
N ASN A 96 33.21 7.85 -26.68
CA ASN A 96 34.29 7.25 -25.88
C ASN A 96 34.26 7.70 -24.41
N SER A 97 33.33 8.60 -24.07
CA SER A 97 33.27 9.28 -22.79
C SER A 97 31.96 10.07 -22.66
N PRO A 98 31.52 10.36 -21.42
CA PRO A 98 30.42 11.29 -21.18
C PRO A 98 30.72 12.70 -21.69
N THR A 99 29.66 13.46 -21.95
CA THR A 99 29.71 14.90 -22.18
C THR A 99 29.09 15.60 -20.98
N TYR A 100 29.51 16.83 -20.67
CA TYR A 100 28.99 17.58 -19.50
C TYR A 100 28.39 18.93 -19.86
N THR A 101 28.57 19.38 -21.10
CA THR A 101 28.07 20.67 -21.60
C THR A 101 27.57 20.52 -23.03
N CYS A 102 26.70 21.45 -23.43
CA CYS A 102 26.11 21.47 -24.77
C CYS A 102 26.58 22.67 -25.60
N SER A 103 27.76 23.21 -25.27
CA SER A 103 28.24 24.46 -25.85
C SER A 103 28.84 24.29 -27.25
N ASN A 104 29.22 23.07 -27.64
CA ASN A 104 29.83 22.79 -28.94
C ASN A 104 28.87 22.01 -29.84
N PRO A 105 28.14 22.67 -30.76
CA PRO A 105 27.20 22.01 -31.65
C PRO A 105 27.86 21.12 -32.72
N ASN A 106 29.19 21.16 -32.85
CA ASN A 106 29.97 20.34 -33.79
C ASN A 106 30.85 19.32 -33.05
N LEU A 107 30.47 18.91 -31.84
CA LEU A 107 31.24 17.96 -31.05
C LEU A 107 31.26 16.58 -31.74
N ILE A 108 32.41 16.19 -32.28
CA ILE A 108 32.64 14.86 -32.85
C ILE A 108 33.30 13.97 -31.80
N LYS A 109 32.66 12.83 -31.49
CA LYS A 109 33.28 11.72 -30.75
C LYS A 109 33.18 10.48 -31.63
N CYS A 110 34.23 9.67 -31.63
CA CYS A 110 34.26 8.41 -32.39
C CYS A 110 33.98 8.55 -33.90
N GLY A 111 34.28 9.72 -34.48
CA GLY A 111 34.10 10.00 -35.91
C GLY A 111 32.69 10.42 -36.32
N THR A 112 31.75 10.53 -35.37
CA THR A 112 30.37 10.94 -35.62
C THR A 112 29.96 12.13 -34.74
N LEU A 113 28.95 12.88 -35.18
CA LEU A 113 28.38 13.94 -34.35
C LEU A 113 27.82 13.34 -33.06
N THR A 114 28.24 13.92 -31.93
CA THR A 114 27.86 13.45 -30.59
C THR A 114 26.44 13.87 -30.30
N GLN A 115 25.62 12.92 -29.88
CA GLN A 115 24.24 13.18 -29.46
C GLN A 115 24.22 13.49 -27.95
N TYR A 116 24.83 14.60 -27.53
CA TYR A 116 24.87 14.98 -26.11
C TYR A 116 23.47 15.36 -25.58
N GLU A 117 22.51 15.64 -26.47
CA GLU A 117 21.09 15.85 -26.18
C GLU A 117 20.35 14.56 -25.78
N ASN A 118 21.00 13.39 -25.88
CA ASN A 118 20.45 12.12 -25.44
C ASN A 118 20.30 12.09 -23.90
N PHE A 119 19.16 11.62 -23.40
CA PHE A 119 18.95 11.45 -21.95
C PHE A 119 19.95 10.51 -21.29
N MET A 120 20.56 9.59 -22.03
CA MET A 120 21.58 8.67 -21.54
C MET A 120 23.01 9.25 -21.55
N ASP A 121 23.21 10.50 -22.00
CA ASP A 121 24.46 11.23 -21.79
C ASP A 121 24.46 11.97 -20.43
N TYR A 122 25.61 12.46 -19.97
CA TYR A 122 25.75 13.27 -18.75
C TYR A 122 25.71 14.78 -19.00
N SER A 123 25.30 15.18 -20.20
CA SER A 123 25.20 16.59 -20.56
C SER A 123 24.17 17.30 -19.69
N ASN A 124 24.28 18.63 -19.62
CA ASN A 124 23.36 19.47 -18.86
C ASN A 124 22.15 19.96 -19.68
N CYS A 125 21.92 19.43 -20.89
CA CYS A 125 20.81 19.84 -21.76
C CYS A 125 20.02 18.69 -22.42
N PRO A 126 19.87 17.50 -21.80
CA PRO A 126 19.26 16.37 -22.50
C PRO A 126 17.77 16.62 -22.76
N VAL A 127 17.31 16.21 -23.95
CA VAL A 127 15.94 16.44 -24.42
C VAL A 127 15.34 15.28 -25.23
N MET A 128 16.09 14.22 -25.52
CA MET A 128 15.59 13.15 -26.40
C MET A 128 16.08 11.73 -26.06
N PHE A 129 15.28 10.76 -26.50
CA PHE A 129 15.70 9.37 -26.75
C PHE A 129 15.65 9.11 -28.26
N THR A 130 16.42 8.14 -28.75
CA THR A 130 16.34 7.66 -30.13
C THR A 130 15.20 6.65 -30.30
N ASN A 131 14.84 6.33 -31.56
CA ASN A 131 13.84 5.30 -31.82
C ASN A 131 14.37 3.91 -31.44
N GLY A 132 15.66 3.65 -31.61
CA GLY A 132 16.32 2.43 -31.15
C GLY A 132 16.24 2.25 -29.65
N GLN A 133 16.48 3.32 -28.88
CA GLN A 133 16.30 3.32 -27.43
C GLN A 133 14.85 3.04 -27.03
N VAL A 134 13.88 3.67 -27.71
CA VAL A 134 12.45 3.37 -27.49
C VAL A 134 12.13 1.89 -27.74
N ASN A 135 12.71 1.28 -28.78
CA ASN A 135 12.51 -0.14 -29.08
C ASN A 135 13.08 -1.05 -27.98
N VAL A 136 14.26 -0.72 -27.43
CA VAL A 136 14.85 -1.46 -26.30
C VAL A 136 13.94 -1.36 -25.07
N MET A 137 13.51 -0.14 -24.72
CA MET A 137 12.61 0.09 -23.57
C MET A 137 11.29 -0.67 -23.73
N ASN A 138 10.68 -0.63 -24.92
CA ASN A 138 9.48 -1.42 -25.22
C ASN A 138 9.73 -2.93 -25.16
N GLY A 139 10.91 -3.40 -25.56
CA GLY A 139 11.30 -4.80 -25.44
C GLY A 139 11.36 -5.26 -23.99
N VAL A 140 11.90 -4.43 -23.09
CA VAL A 140 11.91 -4.70 -21.65
C VAL A 140 10.49 -4.73 -21.08
N LEU A 141 9.66 -3.73 -21.42
CA LEU A 141 8.27 -3.65 -20.96
C LEU A 141 7.41 -4.80 -21.48
N ASN A 142 7.62 -5.29 -22.70
CA ASN A 142 6.89 -6.43 -23.24
C ASN A 142 7.51 -7.79 -22.86
N GLY A 143 8.66 -7.78 -22.17
CA GLY A 143 9.42 -8.96 -21.81
C GLY A 143 9.56 -9.10 -20.30
N VAL A 144 10.77 -8.87 -19.80
CA VAL A 144 11.13 -9.13 -18.39
C VAL A 144 10.39 -8.24 -17.39
N ARG A 145 9.74 -7.16 -17.83
CA ARG A 145 8.87 -6.28 -17.01
C ARG A 145 7.41 -6.27 -17.48
N ALA A 146 6.95 -7.30 -18.20
CA ALA A 146 5.57 -7.40 -18.73
C ALA A 146 4.47 -7.25 -17.68
N SER A 147 4.73 -7.63 -16.43
CA SER A 147 3.76 -7.49 -15.34
C SER A 147 3.34 -6.03 -15.08
N LEU A 148 4.19 -5.05 -15.43
CA LEU A 148 3.88 -3.63 -15.27
C LEU A 148 2.78 -3.17 -16.24
N LEU A 149 2.67 -3.77 -17.43
CA LEU A 149 1.64 -3.43 -18.42
C LEU A 149 0.23 -3.79 -17.96
N SER A 150 0.12 -4.81 -17.11
CA SER A 150 -1.13 -5.24 -16.46
C SER A 150 -1.25 -4.77 -15.02
N SER A 151 -0.37 -3.85 -14.58
CA SER A 151 -0.40 -3.40 -13.19
C SER A 151 -1.69 -2.67 -12.89
N PRO A 152 -2.38 -3.00 -11.77
CA PRO A 152 -3.50 -2.20 -11.30
C PRO A 152 -3.06 -0.81 -10.81
N GLY A 153 -1.77 -0.51 -10.71
CA GLY A 153 -1.26 0.79 -10.27
C GLY A 153 -1.60 1.96 -11.20
N CYS A 154 -1.97 1.69 -12.47
CA CYS A 154 -2.55 2.69 -13.37
C CYS A 154 -4.06 2.88 -13.20
N ASN A 155 -4.74 2.09 -12.36
CA ASN A 155 -6.10 2.39 -11.85
C ASN A 155 -6.07 3.51 -10.79
N GLY A 156 -5.03 4.36 -10.83
CA GLY A 156 -4.60 5.25 -9.77
C GLY A 156 -3.75 4.49 -8.72
N PRO A 157 -3.08 5.21 -7.79
CA PRO A 157 -2.88 4.63 -6.47
C PRO A 157 -4.25 4.12 -5.99
N ALA A 158 -4.32 3.24 -4.98
CA ALA A 158 -5.56 3.16 -4.23
C ALA A 158 -5.84 4.58 -3.71
N THR A 159 -6.59 5.38 -4.47
CA THR A 159 -7.37 6.47 -3.94
C THR A 159 -8.11 5.75 -2.85
N GLY A 160 -7.93 6.20 -1.61
CA GLY A 160 -8.73 5.67 -0.52
C GLY A 160 -10.19 5.57 -0.94
N PRO A 161 -10.99 4.76 -0.26
CA PRO A 161 -12.30 4.36 -0.74
C PRO A 161 -13.10 5.58 -1.20
N CYS A 162 -13.86 5.41 -2.29
CA CYS A 162 -14.65 6.47 -2.91
C CYS A 162 -15.25 7.42 -1.86
N ILE A 163 -15.13 8.74 -2.04
CA ILE A 163 -15.69 9.70 -1.09
C ILE A 163 -16.96 10.27 -1.72
N PRO A 164 -18.14 9.72 -1.41
CA PRO A 164 -19.38 10.25 -1.97
C PRO A 164 -19.67 11.63 -1.39
N THR A 165 -20.36 12.46 -2.16
CA THR A 165 -20.94 13.71 -1.69
C THR A 165 -22.46 13.62 -1.68
N SER A 166 -23.08 14.38 -0.79
CA SER A 166 -24.53 14.63 -0.81
C SER A 166 -24.77 16.06 -1.26
N ALA A 167 -25.52 16.27 -2.36
CA ALA A 167 -25.64 17.60 -2.98
C ALA A 167 -26.30 18.65 -2.05
N ASN A 168 -27.34 18.25 -1.33
CA ASN A 168 -28.08 19.04 -0.35
C ASN A 168 -27.66 18.72 1.10
N GLY A 169 -26.90 17.64 1.30
CA GLY A 169 -26.30 17.28 2.57
C GLY A 169 -27.31 16.86 3.63
N THR A 170 -27.08 17.31 4.87
CA THR A 170 -27.83 16.91 6.06
C THR A 170 -28.91 17.91 6.48
N ALA A 171 -29.13 18.96 5.68
CA ALA A 171 -29.91 20.15 6.06
C ALA A 171 -31.34 19.85 6.52
N ASP A 172 -31.98 18.82 5.95
CA ASP A 172 -33.36 18.46 6.23
C ASP A 172 -33.48 17.38 7.33
N GLY A 173 -32.36 16.95 7.90
CA GLY A 173 -32.30 15.93 8.94
C GLY A 173 -31.81 14.56 8.47
N ASP A 174 -31.39 14.46 7.21
CA ASP A 174 -30.86 13.24 6.57
C ASP A 174 -29.40 13.01 7.01
N PHE A 175 -29.23 12.61 8.26
CA PHE A 175 -27.92 12.37 8.86
C PHE A 175 -27.91 11.09 9.70
N ILE A 176 -26.72 10.68 10.13
CA ILE A 176 -26.49 9.58 11.04
C ILE A 176 -26.31 10.20 12.43
N ASP A 177 -27.28 9.97 13.32
CA ASP A 177 -27.19 10.49 14.69
C ASP A 177 -26.31 9.60 15.58
N GLY A 178 -26.16 8.32 15.24
CA GLY A 178 -25.27 7.47 16.01
C GLY A 178 -24.81 6.18 15.34
N VAL A 179 -23.58 5.77 15.67
CA VAL A 179 -23.00 4.46 15.29
C VAL A 179 -22.33 3.82 16.51
N VAL A 180 -22.74 2.59 16.83
CA VAL A 180 -22.15 1.79 17.91
C VAL A 180 -21.78 0.39 17.41
N LEU A 181 -20.52 0.00 17.57
CA LEU A 181 -20.00 -1.33 17.24
C LEU A 181 -18.76 -1.62 18.09
N GLY A 182 -18.83 -2.59 18.99
CA GLY A 182 -17.71 -2.91 19.88
C GLY A 182 -17.29 -1.68 20.71
N SER A 183 -16.06 -1.19 20.51
CA SER A 183 -15.54 0.05 21.13
C SER A 183 -15.86 1.33 20.37
N ILE A 184 -16.43 1.26 19.17
CA ILE A 184 -16.96 2.44 18.47
C ILE A 184 -18.24 2.87 19.19
N ASN A 185 -18.28 4.13 19.61
CA ASN A 185 -19.43 4.76 20.23
C ASN A 185 -19.48 6.24 19.84
N ASN A 186 -20.09 6.53 18.69
CA ASN A 186 -20.29 7.88 18.19
C ASN A 186 -21.79 8.18 18.19
N THR A 187 -22.36 8.59 19.31
CA THR A 187 -23.81 8.85 19.46
C THR A 187 -24.10 10.33 19.67
N GLY A 188 -25.21 10.82 19.13
CA GLY A 188 -25.56 12.24 19.14
C GLY A 188 -24.63 13.09 18.27
N SER A 189 -24.03 12.50 17.23
CA SER A 189 -23.11 13.19 16.31
C SER A 189 -23.83 13.97 15.21
N GLY A 190 -25.11 13.66 14.98
CA GLY A 190 -25.90 14.18 13.88
C GLY A 190 -26.10 15.69 13.95
N SER A 191 -26.07 16.35 12.78
CA SER A 191 -26.29 17.79 12.68
C SER A 191 -26.86 18.18 11.32
N SER A 192 -27.87 19.05 11.32
CA SER A 192 -28.43 19.66 10.10
C SER A 192 -27.51 20.71 9.45
N SER A 193 -26.36 21.00 10.07
CA SER A 193 -25.28 21.80 9.47
C SER A 193 -23.96 21.02 9.41
N GLY A 194 -24.04 19.71 9.58
CA GLY A 194 -22.91 18.79 9.53
C GLY A 194 -22.28 18.67 8.14
N PRO A 195 -21.05 18.16 8.05
CA PRO A 195 -20.47 17.77 6.78
C PRO A 195 -21.24 16.59 6.18
N THR A 196 -21.16 16.42 4.86
CA THR A 196 -21.79 15.27 4.18
C THR A 196 -20.95 14.00 4.24
N TYR A 197 -19.68 14.14 4.60
CA TYR A 197 -18.75 13.04 4.80
C TYR A 197 -17.89 13.31 6.05
N VAL A 198 -17.80 12.32 6.95
CA VAL A 198 -16.97 12.34 8.15
C VAL A 198 -16.00 11.17 8.16
N ASN A 199 -14.71 11.46 8.36
CA ASN A 199 -13.68 10.43 8.54
C ASN A 199 -13.37 10.22 10.02
N ASN A 200 -13.95 9.18 10.61
CA ASN A 200 -13.76 8.76 11.99
C ASN A 200 -12.82 7.54 12.12
N MET A 201 -11.87 7.34 11.20
CA MET A 201 -10.94 6.19 11.23
C MET A 201 -10.14 6.02 12.54
N GLY A 202 -10.03 7.08 13.35
CA GLY A 202 -9.43 7.02 14.70
C GLY A 202 -10.32 6.34 15.76
N MET A 203 -11.65 6.37 15.58
CA MET A 203 -12.58 5.55 16.35
C MET A 203 -12.65 4.17 15.72
N SER A 204 -12.28 3.15 16.49
CA SER A 204 -12.15 1.80 15.95
C SER A 204 -12.64 0.70 16.88
N ALA A 205 -12.92 -0.46 16.30
CA ALA A 205 -13.29 -1.70 16.99
C ALA A 205 -12.49 -2.88 16.46
N SER A 206 -12.17 -3.84 17.35
CA SER A 206 -11.54 -5.10 16.98
C SER A 206 -12.60 -6.16 16.72
N LEU A 207 -12.56 -6.80 15.55
CA LEU A 207 -13.48 -7.84 15.15
C LEU A 207 -12.72 -9.11 14.76
N ASP A 208 -13.19 -10.24 15.27
CA ASP A 208 -12.61 -11.55 15.03
C ASP A 208 -13.22 -12.20 13.79
N ARG A 209 -12.37 -12.76 12.91
CA ARG A 209 -12.82 -13.62 11.81
C ARG A 209 -13.73 -14.75 12.33
N GLY A 210 -14.83 -14.98 11.64
CA GLY A 210 -15.81 -16.01 11.95
C GLY A 210 -16.74 -15.69 13.13
N ALA A 211 -16.49 -14.60 13.87
CA ALA A 211 -17.38 -14.16 14.94
C ALA A 211 -18.53 -13.29 14.38
N SER A 212 -19.65 -13.31 15.11
CA SER A 212 -20.83 -12.51 14.79
C SER A 212 -20.89 -11.25 15.65
N TYR A 213 -21.27 -10.15 15.02
CA TYR A 213 -21.38 -8.84 15.63
C TYR A 213 -22.68 -8.15 15.20
N SER A 214 -23.01 -7.06 15.88
CA SER A 214 -24.11 -6.18 15.53
C SER A 214 -23.64 -4.74 15.57
N VAL A 215 -23.86 -3.99 14.49
CA VAL A 215 -23.71 -2.53 14.48
C VAL A 215 -25.07 -1.90 14.71
N ALA A 216 -25.15 -0.98 15.67
CA ALA A 216 -26.34 -0.19 15.94
C ALA A 216 -26.19 1.18 15.27
N ILE A 217 -27.19 1.58 14.47
CA ILE A 217 -27.22 2.87 13.76
C ILE A 217 -28.47 3.63 14.21
N THR A 218 -28.29 4.87 14.65
CA THR A 218 -29.38 5.79 15.03
C THR A 218 -29.62 6.77 13.90
N SER A 219 -30.88 6.84 13.44
CA SER A 219 -31.29 7.73 12.36
C SER A 219 -31.30 9.21 12.76
N GLY A 220 -31.29 10.10 11.78
CA GLY A 220 -31.37 11.54 11.99
C GLY A 220 -32.77 12.02 12.35
N SER A 221 -32.97 13.33 12.28
CA SER A 221 -34.27 13.96 12.59
C SER A 221 -35.29 13.82 11.47
N TYR A 222 -34.86 13.57 10.24
CA TYR A 222 -35.78 13.25 9.15
C TYR A 222 -36.27 11.81 9.32
N ALA A 223 -37.59 11.62 9.19
CA ALA A 223 -38.19 10.35 9.57
C ALA A 223 -37.97 9.25 8.52
N GLN A 224 -37.84 9.60 7.24
CA GLN A 224 -37.75 8.65 6.14
C GLN A 224 -36.33 8.63 5.58
N ASP A 225 -35.54 7.64 5.94
CA ASP A 225 -34.16 7.51 5.43
C ASP A 225 -33.78 6.03 5.27
N HIS A 226 -32.80 5.76 4.43
CA HIS A 226 -32.20 4.45 4.28
C HIS A 226 -30.79 4.45 4.85
N TYR A 227 -30.51 3.46 5.69
CA TYR A 227 -29.22 3.29 6.33
C TYR A 227 -28.59 1.99 5.90
N ALA A 228 -27.31 2.04 5.56
CA ALA A 228 -26.55 0.88 5.11
C ALA A 228 -25.12 0.92 5.65
N ALA A 229 -24.52 -0.25 5.83
CA ALA A 229 -23.15 -0.37 6.30
C ALA A 229 -22.35 -1.42 5.52
N TRP A 230 -21.04 -1.19 5.39
CA TRP A 230 -20.07 -2.06 4.72
C TRP A 230 -18.78 -2.16 5.53
N ILE A 231 -18.06 -3.27 5.39
CA ILE A 231 -16.66 -3.38 5.84
C ILE A 231 -15.82 -3.86 4.65
N ASP A 232 -14.75 -3.13 4.33
CA ASP A 232 -13.77 -3.53 3.32
C ASP A 232 -12.97 -4.73 3.85
N TYR A 233 -13.46 -5.94 3.60
CA TYR A 233 -12.91 -7.16 4.18
C TYR A 233 -11.65 -7.60 3.45
N ASN A 234 -11.47 -7.25 2.18
CA ASN A 234 -10.30 -7.66 1.41
C ASN A 234 -9.16 -6.61 1.45
N GLY A 235 -9.44 -5.38 1.89
CA GLY A 235 -8.48 -4.28 2.02
C GLY A 235 -8.14 -3.60 0.70
N ASP A 236 -8.98 -3.75 -0.33
CA ASP A 236 -8.74 -3.19 -1.67
C ASP A 236 -9.29 -1.76 -1.84
N ASN A 237 -9.91 -1.19 -0.80
CA ASN A 237 -10.56 0.11 -0.78
C ASN A 237 -11.79 0.23 -1.70
N VAL A 238 -12.38 -0.89 -2.10
CA VAL A 238 -13.64 -0.94 -2.87
C VAL A 238 -14.68 -1.67 -2.05
N PHE A 239 -15.80 -1.02 -1.74
CA PHE A 239 -16.91 -1.68 -1.05
C PHE A 239 -17.75 -2.52 -2.02
N ALA A 240 -17.42 -3.80 -2.13
CA ALA A 240 -18.10 -4.76 -2.98
C ALA A 240 -19.48 -5.17 -2.42
N ALA A 241 -20.33 -5.76 -3.26
CA ALA A 241 -21.64 -6.26 -2.82
C ALA A 241 -21.55 -7.32 -1.69
N ALA A 242 -20.49 -8.13 -1.68
CA ALA A 242 -20.24 -9.14 -0.65
C ALA A 242 -19.80 -8.55 0.70
N GLU A 243 -19.47 -7.26 0.74
CA GLU A 243 -18.97 -6.54 1.91
C GLU A 243 -20.05 -5.70 2.60
N LYS A 244 -21.24 -5.65 2.00
CA LYS A 244 -22.42 -5.02 2.61
C LYS A 244 -22.88 -5.85 3.80
N LEU A 245 -22.90 -5.24 4.97
CA LEU A 245 -23.39 -5.86 6.20
C LEU A 245 -24.92 -5.99 6.19
N GLY A 246 -25.59 -5.00 5.59
CA GLY A 246 -27.04 -4.92 5.47
C GLY A 246 -27.51 -3.47 5.24
N GLU A 247 -28.82 -3.30 5.16
CA GLU A 247 -29.48 -2.00 5.12
C GLU A 247 -30.89 -2.06 5.73
N PHE A 248 -31.43 -0.92 6.13
CA PHE A 248 -32.81 -0.78 6.59
C PHE A 248 -33.37 0.60 6.24
N ALA A 249 -34.69 0.70 6.16
CA ALA A 249 -35.40 1.98 6.11
C ALA A 249 -35.83 2.39 7.52
N SER A 250 -35.56 3.63 7.90
CA SER A 250 -36.16 4.28 9.06
C SER A 250 -37.43 5.01 8.63
N ASN A 251 -38.46 4.96 9.47
CA ASN A 251 -39.69 5.74 9.33
C ASN A 251 -39.93 6.62 10.57
N SER A 252 -38.91 6.81 11.40
CA SER A 252 -39.00 7.53 12.68
C SER A 252 -37.70 8.26 12.97
N ALA A 253 -37.82 9.52 13.38
CA ALA A 253 -36.69 10.33 13.78
C ALA A 253 -35.96 9.73 14.99
N PHE A 254 -34.64 9.79 15.01
CA PHE A 254 -33.78 9.33 16.11
C PHE A 254 -34.03 7.88 16.55
N SER A 255 -34.37 7.00 15.59
CA SER A 255 -34.61 5.59 15.87
C SER A 255 -33.35 4.77 15.65
N THR A 256 -33.04 3.89 16.59
CA THR A 256 -31.89 2.99 16.49
C THR A 256 -32.32 1.63 15.95
N GLN A 257 -31.64 1.13 14.92
CA GLN A 257 -31.78 -0.24 14.42
C GLN A 257 -30.42 -0.94 14.34
N ASN A 258 -30.47 -2.27 14.31
CA ASN A 258 -29.30 -3.13 14.36
C ASN A 258 -29.12 -3.90 13.06
N ILE A 259 -27.89 -3.90 12.53
CA ILE A 259 -27.48 -4.79 11.44
C ILE A 259 -26.56 -5.86 12.03
N SER A 260 -27.03 -7.11 12.02
CA SER A 260 -26.24 -8.28 12.45
C SER A 260 -25.46 -8.86 11.28
N PHE A 261 -24.20 -9.22 11.52
CA PHE A 261 -23.31 -9.75 10.49
C PHE A 261 -22.27 -10.71 11.10
N THR A 262 -21.60 -11.47 10.24
CA THR A 262 -20.47 -12.34 10.62
C THR A 262 -19.25 -11.92 9.81
N VAL A 263 -18.10 -11.77 10.46
CA VAL A 263 -16.84 -11.44 9.76
C VAL A 263 -16.40 -12.67 8.95
N PRO A 264 -16.18 -12.55 7.63
CA PRO A 264 -15.73 -13.67 6.81
C PRO A 264 -14.40 -14.25 7.27
N MET A 265 -14.24 -15.58 7.21
CA MET A 265 -12.96 -16.25 7.53
C MET A 265 -11.80 -15.79 6.61
N GLY A 266 -12.11 -15.31 5.41
CA GLY A 266 -11.14 -14.79 4.45
C GLY A 266 -10.80 -13.30 4.58
N ALA A 267 -11.43 -12.56 5.51
CA ALA A 267 -11.24 -11.10 5.62
C ALA A 267 -9.80 -10.74 6.00
N THR A 268 -9.05 -9.99 5.21
CA THR A 268 -7.66 -9.58 5.43
C THR A 268 -7.39 -9.13 6.87
N LEU A 269 -6.32 -9.64 7.50
CA LEU A 269 -5.95 -9.26 8.87
C LEU A 269 -5.38 -7.84 8.91
N GLY A 270 -5.60 -7.15 10.02
CA GLY A 270 -5.10 -5.79 10.24
C GLY A 270 -6.19 -4.73 10.14
N THR A 271 -5.79 -3.47 10.05
CA THR A 271 -6.74 -2.35 10.02
C THR A 271 -7.38 -2.21 8.64
N THR A 272 -8.70 -2.12 8.62
CA THR A 272 -9.53 -1.79 7.47
C THR A 272 -10.59 -0.75 7.86
N ARG A 273 -11.55 -0.48 6.97
CA ARG A 273 -12.60 0.52 7.10
C ARG A 273 -13.99 -0.10 7.16
N MET A 274 -14.82 0.43 8.05
CA MET A 274 -16.27 0.34 7.97
C MET A 274 -16.84 1.64 7.44
N ARG A 275 -17.81 1.57 6.53
CA ARG A 275 -18.60 2.72 6.07
C ARG A 275 -20.03 2.59 6.52
N VAL A 276 -20.61 3.69 7.01
CA VAL A 276 -22.05 3.83 7.28
C VAL A 276 -22.59 4.97 6.43
N ARG A 277 -23.72 4.75 5.78
CA ARG A 277 -24.44 5.77 5.01
C ARG A 277 -25.86 5.91 5.53
N GLY A 278 -26.33 7.14 5.64
CA GLY A 278 -27.75 7.49 5.81
C GLY A 278 -28.16 8.38 4.65
N VAL A 279 -29.13 7.96 3.85
CA VAL A 279 -29.55 8.65 2.61
C VAL A 279 -31.06 8.62 2.41
N TYR A 280 -31.59 9.72 1.88
CA TYR A 280 -32.94 9.77 1.33
C TYR A 280 -32.87 9.51 -0.18
N HIS A 281 -33.49 8.43 -0.65
CA HIS A 281 -33.49 8.05 -2.06
C HIS A 281 -34.53 8.84 -2.87
N LEU A 282 -34.08 9.52 -3.93
CA LEU A 282 -34.95 10.00 -5.01
C LEU A 282 -35.23 8.89 -6.02
N GLU A 283 -36.33 9.03 -6.79
CA GLU A 283 -36.72 8.03 -7.81
C GLU A 283 -35.64 7.77 -8.88
N SER A 284 -34.76 8.74 -9.13
CA SER A 284 -33.67 8.64 -10.11
C SER A 284 -32.36 8.08 -9.54
N GLU A 285 -32.33 7.76 -8.24
CA GLU A 285 -31.12 7.34 -7.53
C GLU A 285 -31.08 5.82 -7.31
N PRO A 286 -29.89 5.22 -7.21
CA PRO A 286 -29.78 3.78 -7.04
C PRO A 286 -30.34 3.33 -5.68
N SER A 287 -31.15 2.27 -5.74
CA SER A 287 -31.66 1.51 -4.60
C SER A 287 -31.53 0.01 -4.95
N PRO A 288 -30.87 -0.83 -4.12
CA PRO A 288 -30.27 -0.59 -2.80
C PRO A 288 -29.24 0.53 -2.68
N THR A 289 -28.99 1.02 -1.45
CA THR A 289 -28.00 2.10 -1.24
C THR A 289 -26.62 1.65 -1.74
N ASP A 290 -25.96 2.51 -2.51
CA ASP A 290 -24.62 2.33 -3.07
C ASP A 290 -23.56 3.04 -2.20
N PRO A 291 -22.38 2.44 -1.94
CA PRO A 291 -21.38 3.02 -1.05
C PRO A 291 -20.62 4.23 -1.63
N CYS A 292 -20.70 4.46 -2.94
CA CYS A 292 -19.93 5.44 -3.70
C CYS A 292 -20.77 6.48 -4.45
N PHE A 293 -22.07 6.24 -4.64
CA PHE A 293 -22.95 7.14 -5.38
C PHE A 293 -23.14 8.49 -4.65
N ASN A 294 -23.16 9.57 -5.43
CA ASN A 294 -23.44 10.92 -4.93
C ASN A 294 -24.96 11.14 -4.88
N TYR A 295 -25.56 10.89 -3.72
CA TYR A 295 -26.98 11.11 -3.50
C TYR A 295 -27.30 12.60 -3.33
N ALA A 296 -28.56 12.99 -3.44
CA ALA A 296 -28.98 14.36 -3.18
C ALA A 296 -28.93 14.68 -1.68
N TYR A 297 -29.39 13.77 -0.82
CA TYR A 297 -29.56 13.98 0.61
C TYR A 297 -28.87 12.86 1.40
N GLY A 298 -28.25 13.21 2.53
CA GLY A 298 -27.64 12.22 3.40
C GLY A 298 -26.26 12.57 3.95
N GLU A 299 -25.74 11.64 4.74
CA GLU A 299 -24.42 11.67 5.36
C GLU A 299 -23.70 10.34 5.17
N THR A 300 -22.37 10.39 5.13
CA THR A 300 -21.49 9.21 5.12
C THR A 300 -20.43 9.32 6.22
N GLU A 301 -20.31 8.29 7.05
CA GLU A 301 -19.30 8.21 8.11
C GLU A 301 -18.43 6.97 7.92
N ASP A 302 -17.12 7.14 8.04
CA ASP A 302 -16.14 6.05 7.95
C ASP A 302 -15.44 5.80 9.30
N TYR A 303 -15.30 4.54 9.70
CA TYR A 303 -14.73 4.11 10.98
C TYR A 303 -13.63 3.07 10.79
N GLY A 304 -12.68 2.99 11.74
CA GLY A 304 -11.62 2.00 11.70
C GLY A 304 -12.09 0.63 12.20
N ILE A 305 -11.69 -0.44 11.55
CA ILE A 305 -11.91 -1.82 12.02
C ILE A 305 -10.58 -2.53 12.07
N LEU A 306 -10.23 -3.15 13.20
CA LEU A 306 -9.10 -4.06 13.30
C LEU A 306 -9.61 -5.50 13.15
N ILE A 307 -9.32 -6.13 12.02
CA ILE A 307 -9.64 -7.55 11.80
C ILE A 307 -8.55 -8.39 12.44
N THR A 308 -8.94 -9.18 13.43
CA THR A 308 -8.10 -10.14 14.13
C THR A 308 -8.41 -11.56 13.67
N GLY A 309 -7.45 -12.48 13.86
CA GLY A 309 -7.60 -13.88 13.45
C GLY A 309 -8.69 -14.65 14.19
N GLY A 310 -9.29 -14.05 15.23
CA GLY A 310 -10.18 -14.74 16.13
C GLY A 310 -9.44 -15.37 17.29
N GLY A 311 -9.97 -15.16 18.51
CA GLY A 311 -9.73 -16.02 19.67
C GLY A 311 -10.36 -17.42 19.52
N GLY A 312 -10.62 -17.87 18.28
CA GLY A 312 -10.80 -19.29 18.03
C GLY A 312 -9.58 -20.01 18.56
N SER A 313 -9.78 -21.09 19.30
CA SER A 313 -8.69 -21.90 19.85
C SER A 313 -7.60 -22.00 18.77
N PRO A 314 -6.35 -21.58 19.05
CA PRO A 314 -5.28 -21.74 18.08
C PRO A 314 -5.37 -23.17 17.56
N CYS A 315 -5.15 -23.42 16.27
CA CYS A 315 -5.14 -24.77 15.76
C CYS A 315 -4.24 -25.61 16.67
N ILE A 316 -4.82 -26.43 17.54
CA ILE A 316 -4.04 -27.16 18.54
C ILE A 316 -3.40 -28.29 17.74
N PRO A 317 -2.09 -28.25 17.47
CA PRO A 317 -1.46 -29.36 16.79
C PRO A 317 -1.61 -30.59 17.69
N THR A 318 -2.18 -31.65 17.14
CA THR A 318 -2.20 -32.95 17.81
C THR A 318 -1.09 -33.78 17.19
N SER A 319 -0.07 -34.12 17.99
CA SER A 319 0.93 -35.11 17.58
C SER A 319 0.38 -36.50 17.86
N ALA A 320 0.47 -37.40 16.86
CA ALA A 320 -0.04 -38.77 17.00
C ALA A 320 0.73 -39.60 18.04
N THR A 321 2.01 -39.27 18.26
CA THR A 321 2.94 -39.99 19.15
C THR A 321 3.31 -39.22 20.43
N GLY A 322 2.90 -37.95 20.57
CA GLY A 322 3.19 -37.15 21.76
C GLY A 322 4.68 -36.79 21.91
N THR A 323 5.15 -36.67 23.15
CA THR A 323 6.50 -36.24 23.53
C THR A 323 7.45 -37.39 23.88
N ALA A 324 6.97 -38.64 23.77
CA ALA A 324 7.62 -39.83 24.33
C ALA A 324 9.02 -40.13 23.78
N ASP A 325 9.28 -39.75 22.52
CA ASP A 325 10.57 -39.98 21.84
C ASP A 325 11.59 -38.86 22.08
N GLY A 326 11.29 -37.91 22.98
CA GLY A 326 12.14 -36.74 23.25
C GLY A 326 11.84 -35.53 22.37
N ASP A 327 10.83 -35.62 21.51
CA ASP A 327 10.37 -34.55 20.63
C ASP A 327 9.46 -33.58 21.38
N PHE A 328 10.05 -32.68 22.15
CA PHE A 328 9.33 -31.62 22.87
C PHE A 328 10.05 -30.28 22.79
N VAL A 329 9.28 -29.21 22.91
CA VAL A 329 9.83 -27.85 23.08
C VAL A 329 10.19 -27.70 24.56
N ASP A 330 11.48 -27.65 24.87
CA ASP A 330 11.94 -27.49 26.25
C ASP A 330 11.84 -26.04 26.75
N GLY A 331 11.86 -25.08 25.82
CA GLY A 331 11.48 -23.74 26.16
C GLY A 331 11.29 -22.80 24.99
N VAL A 332 10.67 -21.67 25.31
CA VAL A 332 10.55 -20.51 24.43
C VAL A 332 10.94 -19.28 25.23
N THR A 333 11.83 -18.47 24.69
CA THR A 333 12.11 -17.15 25.23
C THR A 333 11.91 -16.06 24.18
N LEU A 334 11.39 -14.92 24.64
CA LEU A 334 11.29 -13.69 23.86
C LEU A 334 11.95 -12.59 24.68
N ASP A 335 13.09 -12.11 24.22
CA ASP A 335 13.83 -11.03 24.90
C ASP A 335 13.35 -9.67 24.38
N GLY A 336 12.63 -8.94 25.24
CA GLY A 336 12.15 -7.58 25.01
C GLY A 336 13.03 -6.52 25.68
N ASP A 337 12.48 -5.33 25.86
CA ASP A 337 13.21 -4.07 26.04
C ASP A 337 13.64 -3.74 27.49
N ASN A 338 13.59 -4.68 28.45
CA ASN A 338 14.32 -4.59 29.74
C ASN A 338 14.25 -5.86 30.62
N GLY A 339 14.22 -7.04 29.99
CA GLY A 339 14.41 -8.33 30.67
C GLY A 339 13.21 -9.27 30.60
N ASN A 340 13.39 -10.37 29.86
CA ASN A 340 12.70 -11.65 30.07
C ASN A 340 11.15 -11.61 30.10
N ASP A 341 10.54 -10.96 29.11
CA ASP A 341 9.07 -10.79 29.04
C ASP A 341 8.30 -12.11 28.77
N ILE A 342 8.90 -13.04 28.03
CA ILE A 342 8.47 -14.45 28.00
C ILE A 342 9.69 -15.31 28.30
N MET A 343 9.67 -15.98 29.45
CA MET A 343 10.67 -16.98 29.85
C MET A 343 9.96 -18.27 30.27
N ASN A 344 9.84 -19.19 29.33
CA ASN A 344 9.27 -20.50 29.60
C ASN A 344 10.32 -21.57 29.27
N THR A 345 11.30 -21.78 30.14
CA THR A 345 12.42 -22.74 29.93
C THR A 345 12.31 -23.94 30.86
N GLY A 346 12.85 -25.09 30.43
CA GLY A 346 12.82 -26.33 31.21
C GLY A 346 11.42 -26.93 31.39
N THR A 347 10.51 -26.65 30.46
CA THR A 347 9.12 -27.15 30.52
C THR A 347 8.88 -28.38 29.67
N GLY A 348 9.89 -28.80 28.91
CA GLY A 348 9.86 -30.00 28.11
C GLY A 348 9.91 -31.27 28.96
N SER A 349 9.14 -32.28 28.56
CA SER A 349 9.19 -33.59 29.20
C SER A 349 8.70 -34.67 28.24
N THR A 350 9.29 -35.87 28.35
CA THR A 350 8.84 -37.08 27.63
C THR A 350 7.47 -37.59 28.08
N SER A 351 6.92 -37.03 29.15
CA SER A 351 5.55 -37.25 29.62
C SER A 351 4.72 -35.96 29.62
N GLY A 352 5.17 -34.92 28.91
CA GLY A 352 4.47 -33.64 28.81
C GLY A 352 3.20 -33.73 27.97
N PRO A 353 2.24 -32.80 28.15
CA PRO A 353 1.06 -32.73 27.30
C PRO A 353 1.45 -32.42 25.85
N THR A 354 0.66 -32.89 24.87
CA THR A 354 0.89 -32.58 23.45
C THR A 354 0.70 -31.10 23.11
N TYR A 355 0.01 -30.37 23.98
CA TYR A 355 -0.20 -28.94 23.91
C TYR A 355 -0.40 -28.36 25.31
N GLN A 356 0.28 -27.26 25.59
CA GLN A 356 0.08 -26.47 26.80
C GLN A 356 0.16 -25.00 26.46
N ALA A 357 -0.90 -24.25 26.80
CA ALA A 357 -0.93 -22.82 26.60
C ALA A 357 -0.33 -22.10 27.81
N TYR A 358 0.68 -21.25 27.59
CA TYR A 358 1.32 -20.45 28.63
C TYR A 358 0.77 -19.03 28.66
N MET A 359 -0.57 -18.90 28.70
CA MET A 359 -1.31 -17.63 28.62
C MET A 359 -1.02 -16.62 29.76
N GLY A 360 -0.26 -17.03 30.77
CA GLY A 360 0.20 -16.17 31.88
C GLY A 360 1.46 -15.35 31.58
N HIS A 361 2.07 -15.52 30.40
CA HIS A 361 3.23 -14.75 29.97
C HIS A 361 2.85 -13.81 28.82
N SER A 362 3.34 -12.57 28.85
CA SER A 362 3.04 -11.55 27.84
C SER A 362 4.21 -10.59 27.71
N ALA A 363 4.52 -10.18 26.48
CA ALA A 363 5.51 -9.14 26.21
C ALA A 363 4.85 -7.89 25.63
N THR A 364 5.34 -6.71 26.02
CA THR A 364 4.97 -5.46 25.37
C THR A 364 6.00 -5.17 24.29
N LEU A 365 5.56 -5.14 23.04
CA LEU A 365 6.45 -4.87 21.90
C LEU A 365 6.20 -3.45 21.39
N THR A 366 7.28 -2.73 21.12
CA THR A 366 7.24 -1.44 20.46
C THR A 366 7.25 -1.62 18.95
N ARG A 367 6.49 -0.78 18.26
CA ARG A 367 6.43 -0.79 16.80
C ARG A 367 7.83 -0.53 16.24
N ASN A 368 8.27 -1.40 15.33
CA ASN A 368 9.63 -1.42 14.75
C ASN A 368 10.76 -1.82 15.73
N GLY A 369 10.44 -2.40 16.89
CA GLY A 369 11.43 -3.03 17.75
C GLY A 369 12.00 -4.31 17.13
N ASN A 370 13.27 -4.62 17.42
CA ASN A 370 13.89 -5.88 17.06
C ASN A 370 13.85 -6.82 18.25
N TYR A 371 13.29 -8.01 18.06
CA TYR A 371 13.10 -9.00 19.11
C TYR A 371 13.63 -10.35 18.63
N THR A 372 14.21 -11.13 19.54
CA THR A 372 14.69 -12.48 19.23
C THR A 372 13.81 -13.49 19.95
N VAL A 373 13.30 -14.47 19.21
CA VAL A 373 12.66 -15.66 19.76
C VAL A 373 13.70 -16.79 19.73
N THR A 374 13.93 -17.46 20.87
CA THR A 374 14.79 -18.65 20.93
C THR A 374 14.08 -19.83 21.58
#